data_AF-A0A946MMR3-F1
#
_entry.id   AF-A0A946MMR3-F1
#
_cell.length_a   1.000
_cell.length_b   1.000
_cell.length_c   1.000
_cell.angle_alpha   90.00
_cell.angle_beta   90.00
_cell.angle_gamma   90.00
#
_symmetry.space_group_name_H-M   'P 1'
#
loop_
_entity.id
_entity.type
_entity.pdbx_description
1 polymer ?
#
loop_
_entity_poly.entity_id
_entity_poly.type
_entity_poly.pdbx_seq_one_letter_code
_entity_poly.pdbx_strand_id
1 'polypeptide(L)'
;MTDINQKTSEIPPEQLSLRSKFKFDCHKGVKCFTDCCRGINIMLTPYDILTMRKKLDLTSEEFLAVFTDPHILEKGDLPVVTLKLLDDERKSCPFVEDKDGCAIYEDRPTTCRYYPLGVGSLSYSGEKGEKDEFFFTVKEAHCMGFDEDKKWTVAEWREDQGVDLRDQVNDGWFDLIVRKKSLPPNMKLSEESKKMFF
;
A
#
# COMPACT_ATOMS: atom_id res chain seq x y z
N MET A 1 -2.10 -13.92 -32.16
CA MET A 1 -3.18 -12.97 -31.79
C MET A 1 -3.78 -13.49 -30.50
N THR A 2 -3.31 -12.96 -29.37
CA THR A 2 -3.93 -13.13 -28.07
C THR A 2 -3.55 -11.89 -27.29
N ASP A 3 -4.54 -11.02 -27.10
CA ASP A 3 -4.44 -9.77 -26.37
C ASP A 3 -3.93 -10.03 -24.95
N ILE A 4 -2.72 -9.55 -24.67
CA ILE A 4 -2.24 -9.37 -23.30
C ILE A 4 -2.98 -8.15 -22.79
N ASN A 5 -4.09 -8.38 -22.10
CA ASN A 5 -4.87 -7.38 -21.41
C ASN A 5 -3.97 -6.68 -20.39
N GLN A 6 -3.31 -5.61 -20.82
CA GLN A 6 -2.49 -4.76 -19.97
C GLN A 6 -3.42 -4.18 -18.91
N LYS A 7 -3.25 -4.60 -17.64
CA LYS A 7 -3.84 -3.92 -16.50
C LYS A 7 -3.23 -2.51 -16.44
N THR A 8 -3.85 -1.54 -17.09
CA THR A 8 -3.43 -0.16 -17.05
C THR A 8 -4.08 0.50 -15.84
N SER A 9 -3.33 0.58 -14.73
CA SER A 9 -3.65 1.52 -13.65
C SER A 9 -3.27 2.91 -14.15
N GLU A 10 -4.24 3.83 -14.19
CA GLU A 10 -4.02 5.21 -14.60
C GLU A 10 -3.85 6.08 -13.36
N ILE A 11 -2.72 6.79 -13.29
CA ILE A 11 -2.50 7.87 -12.33
C ILE A 11 -2.69 9.17 -13.11
N PRO A 12 -3.80 9.90 -12.91
CA PRO A 12 -3.98 11.21 -13.53
C PRO A 12 -2.83 12.14 -13.12
N PRO A 13 -2.41 13.06 -14.00
CA PRO A 13 -1.33 14.01 -13.69
C PRO A 13 -1.72 15.04 -12.62
N GLU A 14 -2.95 15.01 -12.13
CA GLU A 14 -3.48 15.94 -11.14
C GLU A 14 -2.86 15.67 -9.76
N GLN A 15 -2.19 16.70 -9.23
CA GLN A 15 -1.73 16.72 -7.85
C GLN A 15 -2.83 17.24 -6.94
N LEU A 16 -3.26 16.41 -6.00
CA LEU A 16 -4.30 16.70 -5.04
C LEU A 16 -3.67 17.21 -3.73
N SER A 17 -4.33 18.19 -3.13
CA SER A 17 -4.06 18.67 -1.77
C SER A 17 -5.03 18.03 -0.78
N LEU A 18 -4.82 18.24 0.52
CA LEU A 18 -5.75 17.80 1.57
C LEU A 18 -7.18 18.32 1.38
N ARG A 19 -7.36 19.47 0.70
CA ARG A 19 -8.68 20.09 0.45
C ARG A 19 -9.29 19.67 -0.89
N SER A 20 -8.54 18.99 -1.75
CA SER A 20 -9.04 18.51 -3.03
C SER A 20 -10.14 17.49 -2.82
N LYS A 21 -11.16 17.53 -3.68
CA LYS A 21 -12.34 16.66 -3.59
C LYS A 21 -12.28 15.56 -4.65
N PHE A 22 -12.81 14.39 -4.30
CA PHE A 22 -13.01 13.29 -5.22
C PHE A 22 -14.30 12.52 -4.87
N LYS A 23 -14.80 11.75 -5.83
CA LYS A 23 -15.93 10.83 -5.61
C LYS A 23 -15.39 9.43 -5.39
N PHE A 24 -15.86 8.76 -4.35
CA PHE A 24 -15.56 7.35 -4.15
C PHE A 24 -16.47 6.71 -3.10
N ASP A 25 -17.01 5.53 -3.40
CA ASP A 25 -17.56 4.64 -2.38
C ASP A 25 -17.29 3.17 -2.74
N CYS A 26 -16.99 2.34 -1.74
CA CYS A 26 -16.73 0.92 -1.93
C CYS A 26 -17.48 0.12 -0.87
N HIS A 27 -18.46 -0.66 -1.31
CA HIS A 27 -19.33 -1.45 -0.45
C HIS A 27 -19.80 -2.73 -1.17
N LYS A 28 -20.44 -3.66 -0.45
CA LYS A 28 -20.90 -4.95 -1.00
C LYS A 28 -21.82 -4.85 -2.24
N GLY A 29 -22.37 -3.67 -2.52
CA GLY A 29 -23.28 -3.42 -3.65
C GLY A 29 -22.58 -2.99 -4.94
N VAL A 30 -21.31 -2.58 -4.89
CA VAL A 30 -20.57 -2.23 -6.11
C VAL A 30 -20.19 -3.49 -6.87
N LYS A 31 -20.27 -3.44 -8.21
CA LYS A 31 -20.06 -4.65 -9.04
C LYS A 31 -18.66 -5.25 -8.91
N CYS A 32 -17.66 -4.42 -8.61
CA CYS A 32 -16.27 -4.83 -8.48
C CYS A 32 -15.89 -5.18 -7.03
N PHE A 33 -16.86 -5.41 -6.14
CA PHE A 33 -16.59 -5.70 -4.74
C PHE A 33 -15.61 -6.88 -4.62
N THR A 34 -14.51 -6.66 -3.88
CA THR A 34 -13.36 -7.58 -3.69
C THR A 34 -12.36 -7.74 -4.84
N ASP A 35 -12.62 -7.21 -6.05
CA ASP A 35 -11.72 -7.40 -7.19
C ASP A 35 -10.36 -6.72 -7.00
N CYS A 36 -10.30 -5.62 -6.23
CA CYS A 36 -9.05 -4.95 -5.87
C CYS A 36 -8.14 -5.80 -4.99
N CYS A 37 -8.61 -6.93 -4.46
CA CYS A 37 -7.83 -7.87 -3.65
C CYS A 37 -7.26 -9.04 -4.47
N ARG A 38 -7.06 -8.86 -5.79
CA ARG A 38 -6.60 -9.89 -6.74
C ARG A 38 -5.39 -9.40 -7.55
N GLY A 39 -4.32 -10.19 -7.54
CA GLY A 39 -3.07 -9.88 -8.25
C GLY A 39 -2.43 -8.57 -7.79
N ILE A 40 -2.54 -8.27 -6.50
CA ILE A 40 -1.96 -7.08 -5.86
C ILE A 40 -0.51 -7.31 -5.47
N ASN A 41 0.28 -6.24 -5.38
CA ASN A 41 1.63 -6.30 -4.84
C ASN A 41 1.78 -5.26 -3.72
N ILE A 42 1.62 -5.70 -2.48
CA ILE A 42 1.62 -4.83 -1.31
C ILE A 42 2.91 -5.04 -0.54
N MET A 43 3.77 -4.02 -0.51
CA MET A 43 4.86 -3.93 0.47
C MET A 43 4.26 -3.59 1.84
N LEU A 44 4.60 -4.37 2.85
CA LEU A 44 4.13 -4.16 4.22
C LEU A 44 5.09 -3.26 4.98
N THR A 45 4.55 -2.25 5.65
CA THR A 45 5.31 -1.46 6.61
C THR A 45 5.51 -2.24 7.92
N PRO A 46 6.51 -1.90 8.76
CA PRO A 46 6.65 -2.50 10.08
C PRO A 46 5.38 -2.36 10.94
N TYR A 47 4.68 -1.22 10.81
CA TYR A 47 3.42 -1.02 11.52
C TYR A 47 2.30 -1.92 10.98
N ASP A 48 2.23 -2.16 9.66
CA ASP A 48 1.28 -3.11 9.09
C ASP A 48 1.50 -4.52 9.66
N ILE A 49 2.74 -5.01 9.65
CA ILE A 49 3.11 -6.32 10.23
C ILE A 49 2.69 -6.40 11.69
N LEU A 50 2.98 -5.36 12.49
CA LEU A 50 2.60 -5.32 13.90
C LEU A 50 1.08 -5.37 14.12
N THR A 51 0.31 -4.62 13.33
CA THR A 51 -1.16 -4.59 13.45
C THR A 51 -1.80 -5.89 12.97
N MET A 52 -1.38 -6.40 11.82
CA MET A 52 -1.94 -7.61 11.22
C MET A 52 -1.63 -8.85 12.04
N ARG A 53 -0.39 -9.04 12.53
CA ARG A 53 -0.07 -10.19 13.38
C ARG A 53 -0.89 -10.20 14.67
N LYS A 54 -1.14 -9.03 15.26
CA LYS A 54 -1.95 -8.91 16.49
C LYS A 54 -3.40 -9.25 16.22
N LYS A 55 -3.94 -8.81 15.08
CA LYS A 55 -5.30 -9.16 14.66
C LYS A 55 -5.49 -10.67 14.47
N LEU A 56 -4.46 -11.35 13.98
CA LEU A 56 -4.47 -12.78 13.72
C LEU A 56 -4.06 -13.63 14.94
N ASP A 57 -3.71 -13.01 16.06
CA ASP A 57 -3.15 -13.65 17.25
C ASP A 57 -1.91 -14.52 16.97
N LEU A 58 -0.99 -13.96 16.16
CA LEU A 58 0.25 -14.62 15.75
C LEU A 58 1.48 -13.91 16.30
N THR A 59 2.54 -14.69 16.51
CA THR A 59 3.88 -14.15 16.68
C THR A 59 4.37 -13.49 15.38
N SER A 60 5.40 -12.64 15.48
CA SER A 60 6.00 -12.04 14.28
C SER A 60 6.59 -13.11 13.35
N GLU A 61 7.18 -14.16 13.92
CA GLU A 61 7.80 -15.26 13.16
C GLU A 61 6.75 -16.04 12.35
N GLU A 62 5.66 -16.45 12.99
CA GLU A 62 4.56 -17.15 12.31
C GLU A 62 3.93 -16.28 11.22
N PHE A 63 3.69 -14.99 11.51
CA PHE A 63 3.10 -14.08 10.53
C PHE A 63 3.99 -13.93 9.29
N LEU A 64 5.29 -13.70 9.48
CA LEU A 64 6.24 -13.56 8.39
C LEU A 64 6.37 -14.85 7.59
N ALA A 65 6.42 -16.01 8.25
CA ALA A 65 6.54 -17.29 7.56
C ALA A 65 5.32 -17.65 6.71
N VAL A 66 4.11 -17.32 7.18
CA VAL A 66 2.86 -17.75 6.54
C VAL A 66 2.34 -16.73 5.52
N PHE A 67 2.39 -15.44 5.85
CA PHE A 67 1.67 -14.40 5.11
C PHE A 67 2.56 -13.47 4.29
N THR A 68 3.87 -13.66 4.28
CA THR A 68 4.76 -12.72 3.57
C THR A 68 5.80 -13.41 2.71
N ASP A 69 6.29 -12.67 1.72
CA ASP A 69 7.46 -13.03 0.92
C ASP A 69 8.52 -11.91 1.06
N PRO A 70 9.72 -12.22 1.59
CA PRO A 70 10.82 -11.26 1.68
C PRO A 70 11.51 -11.10 0.32
N HIS A 71 11.82 -9.86 -0.05
CA HIS A 71 12.53 -9.51 -1.29
C HIS A 71 13.62 -8.48 -1.03
N ILE A 72 14.64 -8.46 -1.89
CA ILE A 72 15.59 -7.37 -1.96
C ILE A 72 15.19 -6.46 -3.12
N LEU A 73 14.96 -5.17 -2.84
CA LEU A 73 14.80 -4.18 -3.90
C LEU A 73 16.15 -3.93 -4.57
N GLU A 74 16.27 -4.33 -5.84
CA GLU A 74 17.51 -4.22 -6.63
C GLU A 74 18.08 -2.80 -6.64
N LYS A 75 17.21 -1.79 -6.77
CA LYS A 75 17.56 -0.36 -6.64
C LYS A 75 17.56 0.04 -5.16
N GLY A 76 18.67 -0.21 -4.48
CA GLY A 76 18.91 0.23 -3.09
C GLY A 76 19.37 -0.86 -2.14
N ASP A 77 19.47 -2.12 -2.61
CA ASP A 77 19.91 -3.28 -1.81
C ASP A 77 19.14 -3.39 -0.48
N LEU A 78 17.83 -3.15 -0.56
CA LEU A 78 16.98 -2.92 0.59
C LEU A 78 16.03 -4.11 0.79
N PRO A 79 16.11 -4.82 1.92
CA PRO A 79 15.15 -5.86 2.26
C PRO A 79 13.78 -5.24 2.51
N VAL A 80 12.77 -5.78 1.83
CA VAL A 80 11.36 -5.42 1.99
C VAL A 80 10.54 -6.69 2.10
N VAL A 81 9.36 -6.56 2.72
CA VAL A 81 8.42 -7.65 2.89
C VAL A 81 7.18 -7.34 2.08
N THR A 82 6.71 -8.29 1.28
CA THR A 82 5.44 -8.16 0.57
C THR A 82 4.41 -9.15 1.09
N LEU A 83 3.14 -8.80 0.97
CA LEU A 83 2.04 -9.69 1.29
C LEU A 83 2.01 -10.86 0.29
N LYS A 84 2.08 -12.09 0.82
CA LYS A 84 1.98 -13.31 0.02
C LYS A 84 0.54 -13.54 -0.41
N LEU A 85 0.36 -13.85 -1.70
CA LEU A 85 -0.95 -14.18 -2.27
C LEU A 85 -1.16 -15.69 -2.27
N LEU A 86 -2.43 -16.10 -2.29
CA LEU A 86 -2.80 -17.49 -2.50
C LEU A 86 -2.34 -17.96 -3.88
N ASP A 87 -2.01 -19.24 -3.98
CA ASP A 87 -1.70 -19.89 -5.25
C ASP A 87 -2.96 -20.36 -5.97
N ASP A 88 -3.94 -19.47 -6.08
CA ASP A 88 -5.13 -19.65 -6.90
C ASP A 88 -4.97 -18.94 -8.26
N GLU A 89 -5.89 -19.20 -9.19
CA GLU A 89 -5.82 -18.61 -10.54
C GLU A 89 -5.90 -17.07 -10.52
N ARG A 90 -6.56 -16.49 -9.50
CA ARG A 90 -6.77 -15.04 -9.38
C ARG A 90 -5.67 -14.33 -8.59
N LYS A 91 -4.72 -15.06 -8.01
CA LYS A 91 -3.71 -14.55 -7.07
C LYS A 91 -4.35 -13.71 -5.98
N SER A 92 -5.21 -14.34 -5.18
CA SER A 92 -6.04 -13.68 -4.19
C SER A 92 -5.26 -13.30 -2.93
N CYS A 93 -5.60 -12.16 -2.34
CA CYS A 93 -5.23 -11.84 -0.96
C CYS A 93 -5.73 -12.94 -0.01
N PRO A 94 -4.94 -13.42 0.95
CA PRO A 94 -5.37 -14.50 1.85
C PRO A 94 -6.53 -14.12 2.78
N PHE A 95 -6.82 -12.82 2.94
CA PHE A 95 -7.83 -12.31 3.86
C PHE A 95 -9.15 -11.92 3.18
N VAL A 96 -9.31 -12.21 1.90
CA VAL A 96 -10.50 -11.82 1.15
C VAL A 96 -11.48 -12.97 1.03
N GLU A 97 -12.75 -12.67 1.22
CA GLU A 97 -13.87 -13.56 1.00
C GLU A 97 -14.83 -12.88 0.03
N ASP A 98 -15.17 -13.53 -1.10
CA ASP A 98 -15.94 -12.89 -2.18
C ASP A 98 -17.29 -12.31 -1.70
N LYS A 99 -17.91 -12.92 -0.67
CA LYS A 99 -19.19 -12.47 -0.10
C LYS A 99 -19.04 -11.41 0.99
N ASP A 100 -18.01 -11.54 1.82
CA ASP A 100 -17.90 -10.79 3.06
C ASP A 100 -16.85 -9.69 3.04
N GLY A 101 -15.98 -9.68 2.04
CA GLY A 101 -14.92 -8.70 1.87
C GLY A 101 -13.66 -9.11 2.61
N CYS A 102 -12.96 -8.16 3.20
CA CYS A 102 -11.70 -8.43 3.90
C CYS A 102 -11.96 -8.86 5.34
N ALA A 103 -11.55 -10.06 5.73
CA ALA A 103 -11.67 -10.59 7.09
C ALA A 103 -10.90 -9.76 8.14
N ILE A 104 -9.88 -9.01 7.71
CA ILE A 104 -9.11 -8.09 8.57
C ILE A 104 -9.33 -6.62 8.18
N TYR A 105 -10.51 -6.25 7.66
CA TYR A 105 -10.77 -4.89 7.14
C TYR A 105 -10.29 -3.76 8.07
N GLU A 106 -10.60 -3.87 9.36
CA GLU A 106 -10.21 -2.90 10.40
C GLU A 106 -8.71 -2.84 10.69
N ASP A 107 -7.93 -3.81 10.26
CA ASP A 107 -6.48 -3.93 10.48
C ASP A 107 -5.71 -4.09 9.16
N ARG A 108 -6.37 -3.84 8.03
CA ARG A 108 -5.79 -3.94 6.69
C ARG A 108 -4.58 -3.00 6.52
N PRO A 109 -3.61 -3.36 5.67
CA PRO A 109 -2.36 -2.63 5.55
C PRO A 109 -2.54 -1.22 5.00
N THR A 110 -1.54 -0.37 5.22
CA THR A 110 -1.49 1.05 4.84
C THR A 110 -1.86 1.26 3.37
N THR A 111 -1.30 0.45 2.46
CA THR A 111 -1.62 0.51 1.01
C THR A 111 -3.11 0.30 0.73
N CYS A 112 -3.75 -0.66 1.39
CA CYS A 112 -5.19 -0.93 1.20
C CYS A 112 -6.08 0.20 1.75
N ARG A 113 -5.63 0.93 2.77
CA ARG A 113 -6.37 2.07 3.34
C ARG A 113 -6.24 3.33 2.49
N TYR A 114 -5.07 3.50 1.89
CA TYR A 114 -4.83 4.61 0.98
C TYR A 114 -5.71 4.49 -0.26
N TYR A 115 -5.85 3.30 -0.84
CA TYR A 115 -6.66 3.06 -2.02
C TYR A 115 -8.08 3.64 -1.89
N PRO A 116 -8.55 4.49 -2.82
CA PRO A 116 -8.01 4.67 -4.17
C PRO A 116 -7.04 5.86 -4.28
N LEU A 117 -6.61 6.46 -3.18
CA LEU A 117 -5.59 7.49 -3.16
C LEU A 117 -4.19 6.88 -3.09
N GLY A 118 -3.23 7.56 -3.71
CA GLY A 118 -1.80 7.38 -3.48
C GLY A 118 -1.20 8.66 -2.92
N VAL A 119 -0.05 8.52 -2.26
CA VAL A 119 0.77 9.63 -1.76
C VAL A 119 2.10 9.63 -2.50
N GLY A 120 2.54 10.81 -2.91
CA GLY A 120 3.84 11.06 -3.51
C GLY A 120 4.55 12.22 -2.82
N SER A 121 5.88 12.27 -2.94
CA SER A 121 6.68 13.40 -2.49
C SER A 121 7.58 13.86 -3.65
N LEU A 122 7.63 15.17 -3.89
CA LEU A 122 8.37 15.77 -5.01
C LEU A 122 9.86 16.01 -4.72
N SER A 123 10.27 16.00 -3.44
CA SER A 123 11.67 16.28 -3.10
C SER A 123 12.14 15.61 -1.81
N TYR A 124 13.44 15.28 -1.79
CA TYR A 124 14.25 15.42 -0.58
C TYR A 124 14.41 16.92 -0.35
N SER A 125 13.55 17.54 0.45
CA SER A 125 13.80 18.91 0.87
C SER A 125 15.00 18.90 1.82
N GLY A 126 16.17 19.18 1.25
CA GLY A 126 17.36 19.51 2.01
C GLY A 126 17.06 20.60 3.04
N GLU A 127 17.58 20.39 4.25
CA GLU A 127 17.73 21.37 5.35
C GLU A 127 16.47 22.06 5.91
N LYS A 128 15.27 21.94 5.32
CA LYS A 128 14.08 22.69 5.78
C LYS A 128 12.83 21.90 6.19
N GLY A 129 12.85 20.57 6.16
CA GLY A 129 11.89 19.74 6.91
C GLY A 129 10.41 19.79 6.47
N GLU A 130 10.03 20.62 5.50
CA GLU A 130 8.69 20.57 4.90
C GLU A 130 8.68 19.53 3.78
N LYS A 131 7.92 18.46 3.98
CA LYS A 131 7.66 17.46 2.94
C LYS A 131 6.62 18.04 1.98
N ASP A 132 7.01 18.29 0.74
CA ASP A 132 6.08 18.59 -0.35
C ASP A 132 5.38 17.28 -0.77
N GLU A 133 4.47 16.81 0.09
CA GLU A 133 3.60 15.68 -0.17
C GLU A 133 2.42 16.11 -1.04
N PHE A 134 2.11 15.29 -2.04
CA PHE A 134 0.93 15.45 -2.88
C PHE A 134 0.19 14.11 -2.97
N PHE A 135 -1.11 14.18 -3.21
CA PHE A 135 -1.94 13.00 -3.37
C PHE A 135 -2.37 12.86 -4.82
N PHE A 136 -2.77 11.65 -5.21
CA PHE A 136 -3.31 11.38 -6.54
C PHE A 136 -4.29 10.22 -6.45
N THR A 137 -5.24 10.14 -7.38
CA THR A 137 -6.13 8.97 -7.48
C THR A 137 -5.47 7.89 -8.32
N VAL A 138 -5.57 6.64 -7.87
CA VAL A 138 -5.25 5.44 -8.66
C VAL A 138 -6.56 4.93 -9.26
N LYS A 139 -6.71 5.06 -10.58
CA LYS A 139 -7.90 4.59 -11.29
C LYS A 139 -7.57 3.31 -12.03
N GLU A 140 -8.20 2.23 -11.61
CA GLU A 140 -8.07 0.93 -12.26
C GLU A 140 -9.35 0.61 -13.01
N ALA A 141 -9.24 0.03 -14.21
CA ALA A 141 -10.39 -0.24 -15.07
C ALA A 141 -11.48 -1.11 -14.43
N HIS A 142 -11.11 -1.95 -13.46
CA HIS A 142 -12.08 -2.79 -12.73
C HIS A 142 -12.82 -2.03 -11.62
N CYS A 143 -12.28 -0.90 -11.14
CA CYS A 143 -12.79 -0.23 -9.95
C CYS A 143 -13.95 0.71 -10.28
N MET A 144 -15.16 0.28 -9.91
CA MET A 144 -16.40 1.04 -10.11
C MET A 144 -16.72 1.99 -8.95
N GLY A 145 -15.86 2.07 -7.93
CA GLY A 145 -16.12 2.93 -6.76
C GLY A 145 -16.12 4.43 -7.08
N PHE A 146 -15.47 4.85 -8.17
CA PHE A 146 -15.48 6.23 -8.65
C PHE A 146 -16.80 6.66 -9.30
N ASP A 147 -17.66 5.70 -9.68
CA ASP A 147 -18.97 5.96 -10.28
C ASP A 147 -20.04 6.27 -9.22
N GLU A 148 -19.75 6.02 -7.95
CA GLU A 148 -20.61 6.32 -6.81
C GLU A 148 -20.64 7.82 -6.49
N ASP A 149 -21.70 8.29 -5.83
CA ASP A 149 -21.93 9.72 -5.62
C ASP A 149 -21.34 10.29 -4.32
N LYS A 150 -20.83 9.43 -3.44
CA LYS A 150 -20.21 9.86 -2.17
C LYS A 150 -18.97 10.71 -2.46
N LYS A 151 -18.94 11.90 -1.87
CA LYS A 151 -17.85 12.87 -2.04
C LYS A 151 -17.01 12.92 -0.78
N TRP A 152 -15.70 13.01 -1.00
CA TRP A 152 -14.69 13.15 0.03
C TRP A 152 -13.76 14.31 -0.33
N THR A 153 -13.23 14.97 0.68
CA THR A 153 -11.92 15.60 0.59
C THR A 153 -10.84 14.55 0.89
N VAL A 154 -9.61 14.81 0.42
CA VAL A 154 -8.47 13.95 0.78
C VAL A 154 -8.30 13.86 2.30
N ALA A 155 -8.46 14.98 3.04
CA ALA A 155 -8.40 14.98 4.50
C ALA A 155 -9.45 14.06 5.14
N GLU A 156 -10.73 14.18 4.73
CA GLU A 156 -11.81 13.35 5.28
C GLU A 156 -11.59 11.86 4.97
N TRP A 157 -11.10 11.52 3.77
CA TRP A 157 -10.77 10.13 3.45
C TRP A 157 -9.65 9.59 4.33
N ARG A 158 -8.60 10.38 4.56
CA ARG A 158 -7.46 9.94 5.38
C ARG A 158 -7.88 9.68 6.84
N GLU A 159 -8.71 10.55 7.38
CA GLU A 159 -9.29 10.40 8.72
C GLU A 159 -10.17 9.15 8.80
N ASP A 160 -11.12 8.99 7.86
CA ASP A 160 -12.04 7.85 7.79
C ASP A 160 -11.29 6.51 7.64
N GLN A 161 -10.23 6.49 6.84
CA GLN A 161 -9.41 5.30 6.61
C GLN A 161 -8.35 5.06 7.69
N GLY A 162 -8.19 5.98 8.64
CA GLY A 162 -7.23 5.88 9.73
C GLY A 162 -5.77 5.83 9.27
N VAL A 163 -5.43 6.53 8.19
CA VAL A 163 -4.04 6.53 7.67
C VAL A 163 -3.14 7.52 8.40
N ASP A 164 -3.68 8.57 9.01
CA ASP A 164 -2.86 9.61 9.67
C ASP A 164 -1.94 9.03 10.76
N LEU A 165 -2.46 8.12 11.60
CA LEU A 165 -1.66 7.43 12.60
C LEU A 165 -0.59 6.53 11.95
N ARG A 166 -0.95 5.84 10.85
CA ARG A 166 -0.03 4.95 10.15
C ARG A 166 1.12 5.73 9.54
N ASP A 167 0.84 6.87 8.94
CA ASP A 167 1.85 7.76 8.38
C ASP A 167 2.77 8.29 9.47
N GLN A 168 2.21 8.74 10.60
CA GLN A 168 3.00 9.22 11.74
C GLN A 168 3.96 8.14 12.26
N VAL A 169 3.48 6.91 12.45
CA VAL A 169 4.31 5.80 12.97
C VAL A 169 5.35 5.34 11.94
N ASN A 170 4.99 5.36 10.64
CA ASN A 170 5.86 4.93 9.56
C ASN A 170 6.80 6.04 9.05
N ASP A 171 6.69 7.27 9.54
CA ASP A 171 7.42 8.44 9.03
C ASP A 171 8.94 8.21 8.91
N GLY A 172 9.55 7.74 10.01
CA GLY A 172 10.98 7.44 10.04
C GLY A 172 11.36 6.25 9.17
N TRP A 173 10.48 5.24 9.04
CA TRP A 173 10.71 4.12 8.15
C TRP A 173 10.68 4.57 6.69
N PHE A 174 9.67 5.36 6.28
CA PHE A 174 9.59 5.91 4.93
C PHE A 174 10.80 6.78 4.59
N ASP A 175 11.26 7.64 5.51
CA ASP A 175 12.48 8.42 5.30
C ASP A 175 13.69 7.51 5.06
N LEU A 176 13.86 6.42 5.83
CA LEU A 176 14.93 5.44 5.58
C LEU A 176 14.83 4.79 4.19
N ILE A 177 13.62 4.36 3.78
CA ILE A 177 13.40 3.73 2.47
C ILE A 177 13.73 4.71 1.34
N VAL A 178 13.24 5.94 1.42
CA VAL A 178 13.43 6.98 0.40
C VAL A 178 14.90 7.42 0.35
N ARG A 179 15.61 7.47 1.50
CA ARG A 179 17.04 7.83 1.56
C ARG A 179 17.85 6.77 0.85
N LYS A 180 17.55 5.50 1.13
CA LYS A 180 18.22 4.36 0.50
C LYS A 180 18.02 4.32 -1.00
N LYS A 181 16.82 4.62 -1.50
CA LYS A 181 16.57 4.75 -2.94
C LYS A 181 17.36 5.89 -3.60
N SER A 182 17.75 6.90 -2.81
CA SER A 182 18.51 8.06 -3.27
C SER A 182 20.03 7.87 -3.15
N LEU A 183 20.50 6.81 -2.49
CA LEU A 183 21.93 6.47 -2.44
C LEU A 183 22.40 5.84 -3.75
N PRO A 184 23.68 6.02 -4.13
CA PRO A 184 24.17 5.44 -5.37
C PRO A 184 24.21 3.91 -5.28
N PRO A 185 24.00 3.18 -6.40
CA PRO A 185 23.87 1.71 -6.40
C PRO A 185 25.10 0.93 -5.87
N ASN A 186 26.25 1.60 -5.78
CA ASN A 186 27.49 1.02 -5.25
C ASN A 186 27.53 0.98 -3.72
N MET A 187 26.63 1.68 -3.02
CA MET A 187 26.53 1.68 -1.56
C MET A 187 25.59 0.56 -1.10
N LYS A 188 26.15 -0.64 -0.99
CA LYS A 188 25.43 -1.85 -0.56
C LYS A 188 25.37 -1.98 0.96
N LEU A 189 24.32 -2.61 1.47
CA LEU A 189 24.27 -3.00 2.87
C LEU A 189 25.24 -4.18 3.10
N SER A 190 25.85 -4.26 4.28
CA SER A 190 26.62 -5.44 4.65
C SER A 190 25.70 -6.66 4.76
N GLU A 191 26.24 -7.86 4.59
CA GLU A 191 25.44 -9.10 4.71
C GLU A 191 24.90 -9.27 6.14
N GLU A 192 25.64 -8.84 7.16
CA GLU A 192 25.17 -8.79 8.55
C GLU A 192 24.01 -7.82 8.71
N SER A 193 24.09 -6.66 8.06
CA SER A 193 23.01 -5.66 8.09
C SER A 193 21.75 -6.22 7.45
N LYS A 194 21.85 -6.97 6.35
CA LYS A 194 20.71 -7.62 5.68
C LYS A 194 20.06 -8.69 6.56
N LYS A 195 20.86 -9.49 7.26
CA LYS A 195 20.39 -10.50 8.24
C LYS A 195 19.72 -9.89 9.48
N MET A 196 19.87 -8.60 9.75
CA MET A 196 19.13 -7.95 10.84
C MET A 196 17.68 -7.58 10.45
N PHE A 197 17.33 -7.63 9.16
CA PHE A 197 15.96 -7.35 8.71
C PHE A 197 15.07 -8.59 8.74
N PHE A 198 15.65 -9.80 8.67
CA PHE A 198 14.98 -11.11 8.72
C PHE A 198 15.80 -12.12 9.52
#